data_AF-A0A2P1K4P3-F1
#
_entry.id   AF-A0A2P1K4P3-F1
#
_cell.length_a   1.000
_cell.length_b   1.000
_cell.length_c   1.000
_cell.angle_alpha   90.00
_cell.angle_beta   90.00
_cell.angle_gamma   90.00
#
_symmetry.space_group_name_H-M   'P 1'
#
loop_
_entity.id
_entity.type
_entity.pdbx_description
1 polymer ?
#
loop_
_entity_poly.entity_id
_entity_poly.type
_entity_poly.pdbx_seq_one_letter_code
_entity_poly.pdbx_strand_id
1 'polypeptide(L)'
;MVKKSLRQFTLMATATVTLLLGSVPLYAQTADVQQKLAELERQSGGRLGVALINTADNSQILYRADERFAMCSTSKVMAAAAVLKKSESEPNLLNQRVEIKKSDLVNYNPIAEKHVNGTMSLAELSAAALQYSDNVAMNKLIAHVGGPASVTAFARQLGDETFRLDRT
;
A
#
# COMPACT_ATOMS: atom_id res chain seq x y z
N MET A 1 -74.51 27.58 14.36
CA MET A 1 -73.94 26.22 14.33
C MET A 1 -72.90 26.01 13.21
N VAL A 2 -72.93 26.78 12.11
CA VAL A 2 -72.03 26.59 10.93
C VAL A 2 -70.61 27.16 11.10
N LYS A 3 -70.38 28.17 11.94
CA LYS A 3 -69.04 28.79 12.13
C LYS A 3 -68.05 27.95 12.95
N LYS A 4 -68.50 26.94 13.70
CA LYS A 4 -67.62 26.09 14.53
C LYS A 4 -66.93 24.99 13.71
N SER A 5 -67.52 24.54 12.60
CA SER A 5 -66.96 23.46 11.77
C SER A 5 -65.84 23.93 10.85
N LEU A 6 -65.83 25.20 10.40
CA LEU A 6 -64.75 25.72 9.56
C LEU A 6 -63.41 25.82 10.31
N ARG A 7 -63.43 26.18 11.59
CA ARG A 7 -62.21 26.27 12.43
C ARG A 7 -61.58 24.91 12.73
N GLN A 8 -62.38 23.85 12.83
CA GLN A 8 -61.87 22.48 13.02
C GLN A 8 -61.29 21.90 11.71
N PHE A 9 -61.83 22.29 10.55
CA PHE A 9 -61.28 21.92 9.24
C PHE A 9 -59.93 22.61 8.95
N THR A 10 -59.74 23.87 9.36
CA THR A 10 -58.47 24.58 9.11
C THR A 10 -57.33 24.12 10.03
N LEU A 11 -57.63 23.63 11.23
CA LEU A 11 -56.63 23.09 12.16
C LEU A 11 -56.19 21.65 11.82
N MET A 12 -57.03 20.86 11.14
CA MET A 12 -56.63 19.52 10.66
C MET A 12 -55.92 19.55 9.30
N ALA A 13 -56.13 20.59 8.48
CA ALA A 13 -55.46 20.74 7.19
C ALA A 13 -53.99 21.21 7.31
N THR A 14 -53.62 21.92 8.38
CA THR A 14 -52.22 22.34 8.63
C THR A 14 -51.38 21.26 9.32
N ALA A 15 -52.00 20.32 10.04
CA ALA A 15 -51.29 19.23 10.71
C ALA A 15 -50.91 18.06 9.78
N THR A 16 -51.60 17.90 8.65
CA THR A 16 -51.30 16.85 7.66
C THR A 16 -50.25 17.28 6.63
N VAL A 17 -50.13 18.58 6.34
CA VAL A 17 -49.12 19.10 5.39
C VAL A 17 -47.71 19.10 5.99
N THR A 18 -47.55 19.30 7.31
CA THR A 18 -46.24 19.20 7.98
C THR A 18 -45.72 17.77 8.11
N LEU A 19 -46.59 16.76 8.15
CA LEU A 19 -46.16 15.35 8.23
C LEU A 19 -45.71 14.77 6.87
N LEU A 20 -46.18 15.31 5.74
CA LEU A 20 -45.77 14.83 4.41
C LEU A 20 -44.43 15.42 3.92
N LEU A 21 -43.94 16.51 4.53
CA LEU A 21 -42.65 17.11 4.20
C LEU A 21 -41.51 16.70 5.16
N GLY A 22 -41.81 16.00 6.25
CA GLY A 22 -40.82 15.55 7.25
C GLY A 22 -40.15 14.21 6.96
N SER A 23 -40.63 13.48 5.94
CA SER A 23 -40.15 12.14 5.60
C SER A 23 -39.13 12.22 4.47
N VAL A 24 -38.03 12.93 4.68
CA VAL A 24 -36.86 12.73 3.82
C VAL A 24 -36.38 11.31 4.14
N PRO A 25 -36.37 10.36 3.18
CA PRO A 25 -35.76 9.08 3.44
C PRO A 25 -34.32 9.35 3.83
N LEU A 26 -33.98 9.05 5.08
CA LEU A 26 -32.60 9.01 5.54
C LEU A 26 -31.99 7.78 4.89
N TYR A 27 -31.69 7.89 3.58
CA TYR A 27 -30.84 6.92 2.94
C TYR A 27 -29.53 6.98 3.71
N ALA A 28 -29.19 5.91 4.40
CA ALA A 28 -27.84 5.71 4.90
C ALA A 28 -26.93 5.72 3.66
N GLN A 29 -26.46 6.90 3.27
CA GLN A 29 -25.41 7.03 2.28
C GLN A 29 -24.21 6.35 2.91
N THR A 30 -23.89 5.16 2.41
CA THR A 30 -22.60 4.55 2.67
C THR A 30 -21.56 5.60 2.32
N ALA A 31 -20.79 6.06 3.32
CA ALA A 31 -19.78 7.07 3.10
C ALA A 31 -18.89 6.65 1.92
N ASP A 32 -18.71 7.57 0.97
CA ASP A 32 -17.86 7.37 -0.18
C ASP A 32 -16.45 6.96 0.32
N VAL A 33 -15.78 6.07 -0.40
CA VAL A 33 -14.44 5.60 -0.04
C VAL A 33 -13.49 6.78 0.14
N GLN A 34 -13.63 7.84 -0.65
CA GLN A 34 -12.86 9.07 -0.51
C GLN A 34 -13.08 9.77 0.85
N GLN A 35 -14.32 9.84 1.32
CA GLN A 35 -14.63 10.42 2.64
C GLN A 35 -14.03 9.58 3.77
N LYS A 36 -14.07 8.25 3.65
CA LYS A 36 -13.44 7.34 4.63
C LYS A 36 -11.92 7.49 4.66
N LEU A 37 -11.28 7.63 3.51
CA LEU A 37 -9.83 7.86 3.42
C LEU A 37 -9.44 9.21 4.03
N ALA A 38 -10.21 10.27 3.76
CA ALA A 38 -9.99 11.58 4.37
C ALA A 38 -10.14 11.57 5.89
N GLU A 39 -11.14 10.85 6.40
CA GLU A 39 -11.33 10.69 7.84
C GLU A 39 -10.19 9.88 8.49
N LEU A 40 -9.72 8.81 7.83
CA LEU A 40 -8.55 8.04 8.29
C LEU A 40 -7.28 8.89 8.30
N GLU A 41 -7.04 9.70 7.27
CA GLU A 41 -5.93 10.65 7.26
C GLU A 41 -6.01 11.60 8.46
N ARG A 42 -7.18 12.22 8.68
CA ARG A 42 -7.40 13.16 9.80
C ARG A 42 -7.14 12.50 11.16
N GLN A 43 -7.60 11.27 11.34
CA GLN A 43 -7.40 10.52 12.59
C GLN A 43 -5.93 10.10 12.81
N SER A 44 -5.19 9.84 11.74
CA SER A 44 -3.78 9.41 11.82
C SER A 44 -2.83 10.49 12.31
N GLY A 45 -3.20 11.78 12.15
CA GLY A 45 -2.31 12.91 12.44
C GLY A 45 -1.16 13.09 11.45
N GLY A 46 -1.15 12.34 10.35
CA GLY A 46 -0.13 12.39 9.28
C GLY A 46 -0.74 12.60 7.89
N ARG A 47 -0.06 12.03 6.88
CA ARG A 47 -0.55 11.98 5.49
C ARG A 47 -0.85 10.53 5.10
N LEU A 48 -1.89 10.33 4.31
CA LEU A 48 -2.29 9.02 3.79
C LEU A 48 -2.24 9.03 2.26
N GLY A 49 -1.46 8.14 1.66
CA GLY A 49 -1.44 7.89 0.21
C GLY A 49 -2.01 6.51 -0.09
N VAL A 50 -3.00 6.43 -0.98
CA VAL A 50 -3.71 5.19 -1.30
C VAL A 50 -4.03 5.12 -2.79
N ALA A 51 -3.74 3.97 -3.40
CA ALA A 51 -4.18 3.62 -4.74
C ALA A 51 -4.83 2.23 -4.69
N LEU A 52 -6.13 2.16 -5.02
CA LEU A 52 -6.84 0.90 -5.21
C LEU A 52 -7.00 0.71 -6.71
N ILE A 53 -6.49 -0.40 -7.23
CA ILE A 53 -6.57 -0.74 -8.65
C ILE A 53 -7.30 -2.08 -8.76
N ASN A 54 -8.45 -2.08 -9.43
CA ASN A 54 -9.14 -3.31 -9.78
C ASN A 54 -8.49 -3.92 -11.02
N THR A 55 -7.82 -5.05 -10.88
CA THR A 55 -7.10 -5.69 -12.00
C THR A 55 -8.02 -6.37 -13.01
N ALA A 56 -9.34 -6.46 -12.77
CA ALA A 56 -10.29 -7.02 -13.72
C ALA A 56 -10.66 -6.03 -14.84
N ASP A 57 -10.74 -4.74 -14.52
CA ASP A 57 -11.20 -3.68 -15.45
C ASP A 57 -10.33 -2.41 -15.44
N ASN A 58 -9.26 -2.39 -14.63
CA ASN A 58 -8.37 -1.25 -14.41
C ASN A 58 -9.04 -0.01 -13.81
N SER A 59 -10.25 -0.12 -13.25
CA SER A 59 -10.85 0.98 -12.48
C SER A 59 -10.02 1.28 -11.23
N GLN A 60 -9.96 2.56 -10.86
CA GLN A 60 -9.11 3.03 -9.77
C GLN A 60 -9.84 3.96 -8.80
N ILE A 61 -9.46 3.85 -7.52
CA ILE A 61 -9.74 4.85 -6.49
C ILE A 61 -8.40 5.35 -5.97
N LEU A 62 -8.10 6.62 -6.20
CA LEU A 62 -6.83 7.25 -5.88
C LEU A 62 -7.02 8.33 -4.80
N TYR A 63 -6.11 8.39 -3.83
CA TYR A 63 -6.07 9.39 -2.78
C TYR A 63 -4.61 9.77 -2.52
N ARG A 64 -4.24 11.02 -2.85
CA ARG A 64 -2.84 11.51 -2.85
C ARG A 64 -1.86 10.61 -3.62
N ALA A 65 -2.33 9.95 -4.68
CA ALA A 65 -1.56 8.92 -5.38
C ALA A 65 -0.29 9.45 -6.08
N ASP A 66 -0.26 10.74 -6.43
CA ASP A 66 0.88 11.37 -7.09
C ASP A 66 1.88 12.01 -6.11
N GLU A 67 1.59 12.00 -4.80
CA GLU A 67 2.51 12.50 -3.79
C GLU A 67 3.60 11.48 -3.45
N ARG A 68 4.81 11.96 -3.14
CA ARG A 68 5.90 11.07 -2.70
C ARG A 68 5.76 10.68 -1.23
N PHE A 69 6.01 9.40 -0.96
CA PHE A 69 6.08 8.80 0.37
C PHE A 69 7.36 7.97 0.51
N ALA A 70 7.84 7.80 1.75
CA ALA A 70 8.97 6.92 2.03
C ALA A 70 8.52 5.46 1.89
N MET A 71 9.17 4.72 0.99
CA MET A 71 8.82 3.31 0.74
C MET A 71 9.16 2.39 1.93
N CYS A 72 10.21 2.74 2.69
CA CYS A 72 10.72 1.85 3.73
C CYS A 72 10.91 0.42 3.15
N SER A 73 10.39 -0.60 3.84
CA SER A 73 10.51 -1.99 3.42
C SER A 73 9.65 -2.37 2.21
N THR A 74 8.71 -1.55 1.72
CA THR A 74 7.98 -1.89 0.49
C THR A 74 8.90 -1.92 -0.73
N SER A 75 10.03 -1.20 -0.68
CA SER A 75 11.07 -1.23 -1.72
C SER A 75 11.72 -2.61 -1.92
N LYS A 76 11.64 -3.51 -0.92
CA LYS A 76 12.19 -4.87 -0.98
C LYS A 76 11.58 -5.69 -2.13
N VAL A 77 10.33 -5.42 -2.50
CA VAL A 77 9.67 -6.05 -3.65
C VAL A 77 10.43 -5.76 -4.95
N MET A 78 10.84 -4.51 -5.18
CA MET A 78 11.57 -4.12 -6.40
C MET A 78 12.96 -4.77 -6.48
N ALA A 79 13.67 -4.86 -5.35
CA ALA A 79 14.98 -5.51 -5.31
C ALA A 79 14.90 -7.04 -5.55
N ALA A 80 13.93 -7.71 -4.92
CA ALA A 80 13.69 -9.13 -5.17
C ALA A 80 13.23 -9.40 -6.62
N ALA A 81 12.39 -8.53 -7.18
CA ALA A 81 11.97 -8.60 -8.57
C ALA A 81 13.14 -8.41 -9.55
N ALA A 82 14.09 -7.54 -9.25
CA ALA A 82 15.31 -7.37 -10.06
C ALA A 82 16.16 -8.65 -10.09
N VAL A 83 16.30 -9.34 -8.94
CA VAL A 83 16.98 -10.64 -8.86
C VAL A 83 16.21 -11.70 -9.65
N LEU A 84 14.89 -11.75 -9.51
CA LEU A 84 14.04 -12.69 -10.25
C LEU A 84 14.16 -12.47 -11.76
N LYS A 85 14.13 -11.20 -12.22
CA LYS A 85 14.28 -10.87 -13.64
C LYS A 85 15.62 -11.36 -14.20
N LYS A 86 16.71 -11.14 -13.46
CA LYS A 86 18.05 -11.61 -13.85
C LYS A 86 18.12 -13.14 -13.95
N SER A 87 17.37 -13.87 -13.12
CA SER A 87 17.33 -15.33 -13.16
C SER A 87 16.71 -15.90 -14.43
N GLU A 88 15.90 -15.12 -15.16
CA GLU A 88 15.34 -15.55 -16.45
C GLU A 88 16.43 -15.81 -17.51
N SER A 89 17.54 -15.07 -17.44
CA SER A 89 18.71 -15.25 -18.30
C SER A 89 19.85 -16.06 -17.66
N GLU A 90 19.81 -16.26 -16.35
CA GLU A 90 20.84 -16.95 -15.56
C GLU A 90 20.22 -18.09 -14.74
N PRO A 91 20.08 -19.30 -15.31
CA PRO A 91 19.27 -20.39 -14.72
C PRO A 91 19.69 -20.84 -13.32
N ASN A 92 20.95 -20.64 -12.95
CA ASN A 92 21.49 -21.03 -11.64
C ASN A 92 21.56 -19.87 -10.62
N LEU A 93 21.14 -18.67 -11.00
CA LEU A 93 21.26 -17.46 -10.17
C LEU A 93 20.65 -17.66 -8.79
N LEU A 94 19.41 -18.15 -8.72
CA LEU A 94 18.68 -18.28 -7.47
C LEU A 94 19.34 -19.26 -6.47
N ASN A 95 20.13 -20.21 -6.97
CA ASN A 95 20.88 -21.18 -6.16
C ASN A 95 22.27 -20.66 -5.74
N GLN A 96 22.72 -19.53 -6.28
CA GLN A 96 24.00 -18.94 -5.92
C GLN A 96 24.05 -18.64 -4.43
N ARG A 97 25.09 -19.13 -3.76
CA ARG A 97 25.32 -18.94 -2.32
C ARG A 97 26.02 -17.61 -2.07
N VAL A 98 25.50 -16.88 -1.09
CA VAL A 98 26.02 -15.59 -0.62
C VAL A 98 26.41 -15.76 0.85
N GLU A 99 27.64 -15.38 1.17
CA GLU A 99 28.17 -15.42 2.53
C GLU A 99 27.46 -14.39 3.43
N ILE A 100 27.13 -14.83 4.65
CA ILE A 100 26.57 -13.99 5.70
C ILE A 100 27.61 -13.81 6.80
N LYS A 101 28.16 -12.61 6.92
CA LYS A 101 29.17 -12.24 7.90
C LYS A 101 28.52 -11.57 9.10
N LYS A 102 29.17 -11.67 10.25
CA LYS A 102 28.74 -10.92 11.44
C LYS A 102 28.71 -9.41 11.21
N SER A 103 29.60 -8.89 10.37
CA SER A 103 29.65 -7.47 9.99
C SER A 103 28.52 -7.02 9.07
N ASP A 104 27.74 -7.95 8.49
CA ASP A 104 26.60 -7.60 7.65
C ASP A 104 25.37 -7.25 8.49
N LEU A 105 25.32 -7.68 9.76
CA LEU A 105 24.15 -7.53 10.62
C LEU A 105 23.84 -6.04 10.85
N VAL A 106 22.58 -5.68 10.63
CA VAL A 106 22.02 -4.36 10.93
C VAL A 106 20.89 -4.48 11.97
N ASN A 107 19.98 -3.50 12.05
CA ASN A 107 18.99 -3.43 13.13
C ASN A 107 17.90 -4.53 13.14
N TYR A 108 17.62 -5.22 12.02
CA TYR A 108 16.53 -6.21 11.95
C TYR A 108 16.78 -7.30 10.88
N ASN A 109 17.21 -8.49 11.31
CA ASN A 109 17.65 -9.58 10.43
C ASN A 109 17.26 -10.98 10.96
N PRO A 110 15.96 -11.23 11.21
CA PRO A 110 15.49 -12.41 11.96
C PRO A 110 15.77 -13.76 11.28
N ILE A 111 16.14 -13.75 9.98
CA ILE A 111 16.53 -14.95 9.25
C ILE A 111 18.04 -14.96 9.10
N ALA A 112 18.64 -13.92 8.52
CA ALA A 112 20.05 -13.91 8.18
C ALA A 112 20.98 -14.06 9.41
N GLU A 113 20.57 -13.57 10.58
CA GLU A 113 21.37 -13.71 11.81
C GLU A 113 21.63 -15.18 12.21
N LYS A 114 20.75 -16.10 11.81
CA LYS A 114 20.87 -17.55 12.06
C LYS A 114 21.88 -18.23 11.13
N HIS A 115 22.32 -17.55 10.09
CA HIS A 115 23.21 -18.07 9.06
C HIS A 115 24.59 -17.40 9.07
N VAL A 116 24.93 -16.64 10.12
CA VAL A 116 26.23 -15.97 10.28
C VAL A 116 27.37 -16.99 10.23
N ASN A 117 28.44 -16.64 9.52
CA ASN A 117 29.58 -17.50 9.16
C ASN A 117 29.20 -18.68 8.25
N GLY A 118 27.99 -18.67 7.70
CA GLY A 118 27.51 -19.60 6.69
C GLY A 118 27.12 -18.86 5.41
N THR A 119 26.19 -19.47 4.68
CA THR A 119 25.67 -18.89 3.44
C THR A 119 24.16 -19.01 3.38
N MET A 120 23.55 -18.15 2.57
CA MET A 120 22.17 -18.28 2.10
C MET A 120 22.16 -18.19 0.57
N SER A 121 21.23 -18.87 -0.10
CA SER A 121 21.00 -18.69 -1.53
C SER A 121 20.29 -17.37 -1.83
N LEU A 122 20.35 -16.88 -3.07
CA LEU A 122 19.58 -15.69 -3.47
C LEU A 122 18.06 -15.92 -3.37
N ALA A 123 17.58 -17.16 -3.55
CA ALA A 123 16.20 -17.52 -3.27
C ALA A 123 15.85 -17.39 -1.77
N GLU A 124 16.70 -17.92 -0.89
CA GLU A 124 16.52 -17.83 0.57
C GLU A 124 16.55 -16.37 1.05
N LEU A 125 17.47 -15.55 0.51
CA LEU A 125 17.55 -14.12 0.81
C LEU A 125 16.31 -13.37 0.29
N SER A 126 15.83 -13.69 -0.91
CA SER A 126 14.59 -13.10 -1.45
C SER A 126 13.39 -13.43 -0.56
N ALA A 127 13.27 -14.69 -0.13
CA ALA A 127 12.22 -15.11 0.80
C ALA A 127 12.33 -14.39 2.16
N ALA A 128 13.54 -14.29 2.72
CA ALA A 128 13.78 -13.59 3.98
C ALA A 128 13.41 -12.09 3.92
N ALA A 129 13.82 -11.41 2.84
CA ALA A 129 13.51 -10.00 2.63
C ALA A 129 12.00 -9.75 2.48
N LEU A 130 11.28 -10.62 1.78
CA LEU A 130 9.85 -10.44 1.50
C LEU A 130 8.94 -10.88 2.66
N GLN A 131 9.22 -12.05 3.25
CA GLN A 131 8.34 -12.65 4.26
C GLN A 131 8.63 -12.14 5.67
N TYR A 132 9.88 -11.75 5.93
CA TYR A 132 10.32 -11.33 7.27
C TYR A 132 10.92 -9.94 7.28
N SER A 133 10.86 -9.18 6.18
CA SER A 133 11.46 -7.84 6.07
C SER A 133 12.93 -7.76 6.47
N ASP A 134 13.68 -8.87 6.34
CA ASP A 134 15.06 -8.98 6.78
C ASP A 134 15.98 -7.98 6.06
N ASN A 135 16.70 -7.15 6.82
CA ASN A 135 17.49 -6.04 6.27
C ASN A 135 18.84 -6.48 5.73
N VAL A 136 19.52 -7.46 6.36
CA VAL A 136 20.71 -8.09 5.77
C VAL A 136 20.33 -8.71 4.42
N ALA A 137 19.21 -9.42 4.36
CA ALA A 137 18.76 -10.04 3.13
C ALA A 137 18.55 -9.00 2.03
N MET A 138 17.83 -7.90 2.31
CA MET A 138 17.69 -6.79 1.37
C MET A 138 19.05 -6.23 0.92
N ASN A 139 19.97 -5.98 1.84
CA ASN A 139 21.28 -5.42 1.51
C ASN A 139 22.10 -6.37 0.62
N LYS A 140 22.04 -7.68 0.86
CA LYS A 140 22.67 -8.69 0.00
C LYS A 140 22.05 -8.73 -1.40
N LEU A 141 20.73 -8.62 -1.53
CA LEU A 141 20.05 -8.58 -2.83
C LEU A 141 20.42 -7.31 -3.60
N ILE A 142 20.38 -6.14 -2.95
CA ILE A 142 20.78 -4.86 -3.56
C ILE A 142 22.23 -4.94 -4.03
N ALA A 143 23.15 -5.44 -3.20
CA ALA A 143 24.55 -5.59 -3.57
C ALA A 143 24.72 -6.54 -4.78
N HIS A 144 23.99 -7.65 -4.81
CA HIS A 144 24.05 -8.62 -5.90
C HIS A 144 23.61 -8.02 -7.25
N VAL A 145 22.60 -7.16 -7.27
CA VAL A 145 22.14 -6.50 -8.51
C VAL A 145 22.96 -5.26 -8.89
N GLY A 146 23.98 -4.91 -8.12
CA GLY A 146 24.90 -3.81 -8.43
C GLY A 146 24.59 -2.49 -7.71
N GLY A 147 23.80 -2.53 -6.63
CA GLY A 147 23.55 -1.37 -5.76
C GLY A 147 22.19 -0.69 -5.99
N PRO A 148 21.85 0.34 -5.18
CA PRO A 148 20.55 1.01 -5.23
C PRO A 148 20.19 1.61 -6.59
N ALA A 149 21.18 2.15 -7.30
CA ALA A 149 21.01 2.70 -8.63
C ALA A 149 20.56 1.65 -9.64
N SER A 150 21.05 0.41 -9.54
CA SER A 150 20.61 -0.70 -10.41
C SER A 150 19.16 -1.11 -10.14
N VAL A 151 18.71 -1.10 -8.88
CA VAL A 151 17.29 -1.33 -8.54
C VAL A 151 16.41 -0.23 -9.14
N THR A 152 16.87 1.02 -9.10
CA THR A 152 16.19 2.15 -9.73
C THR A 152 16.16 2.01 -11.26
N ALA A 153 17.27 1.61 -11.88
CA ALA A 153 17.35 1.36 -13.31
C ALA A 153 16.42 0.23 -13.75
N PHE A 154 16.30 -0.83 -12.94
CA PHE A 154 15.34 -1.90 -13.17
C PHE A 154 13.89 -1.38 -13.14
N ALA A 155 13.53 -0.53 -12.18
CA ALA A 155 12.21 0.09 -12.15
C ALA A 155 11.92 0.88 -13.45
N ARG A 156 12.92 1.61 -13.98
CA ARG A 156 12.80 2.32 -15.27
C ARG A 156 12.56 1.38 -16.44
N GLN A 157 13.17 0.19 -16.46
CA GLN A 157 12.93 -0.81 -17.51
C GLN A 157 11.49 -1.34 -17.50
N LEU A 158 10.81 -1.29 -16.35
CA LEU A 158 9.39 -1.65 -16.21
C LEU A 158 8.44 -0.47 -16.55
N GLY A 159 8.97 0.70 -16.90
CA GLY A 159 8.19 1.91 -17.17
C GLY A 159 7.86 2.75 -15.92
N ASP A 160 8.39 2.42 -14.75
CA ASP A 160 8.22 3.25 -13.55
C ASP A 160 9.27 4.37 -13.54
N GLU A 161 8.84 5.60 -13.84
CA GLU A 161 9.68 6.80 -13.85
C GLU A 161 9.83 7.48 -12.48
N THR A 162 9.10 7.01 -11.46
CA THR A 162 8.95 7.71 -10.17
C THR A 162 9.74 7.03 -9.05
N PHE A 163 9.79 5.69 -9.03
CA PHE A 163 10.55 4.91 -8.05
C PHE A 163 12.01 5.36 -8.02
N ARG A 164 12.59 5.44 -6.81
CA ARG A 164 14.03 5.64 -6.61
C ARG A 164 14.46 4.98 -5.31
N LEU A 165 15.57 4.26 -5.37
CA LEU A 165 16.25 3.70 -4.22
C LEU A 165 17.65 4.31 -4.16
N ASP A 166 17.92 5.06 -3.10
CA ASP A 166 19.13 5.87 -2.97
C ASP A 166 20.11 5.33 -1.93
N ARG A 167 19.70 4.36 -1.09
CA ARG A 167 20.43 3.88 0.08
C ARG A 167 20.20 2.38 0.30
N THR A 168 21.07 1.78 1.11
CA THR A 168 20.96 0.46 1.74
C THR A 168 20.90 0.62 3.25
#